data_AF-A0A836THP6-F1
#
_entry.id   AF-A0A836THP6-F1
#
_cell.length_a   1.000
_cell.length_b   1.000
_cell.length_c   1.000
_cell.angle_alpha   90.00
_cell.angle_beta   90.00
_cell.angle_gamma   90.00
#
_symmetry.space_group_name_H-M   'P 1'
#
loop_
_entity.id
_entity.type
_entity.pdbx_description
1 polymer ?
#
loop_
_entity_poly.entity_id
_entity_poly.type
_entity_poly.pdbx_seq_one_letter_code
_entity_poly.pdbx_strand_id
1 'polypeptide(L)'
;MNRPEVALSCEDCGKSVETLPTFTSFRGQETYLFHPIVCVGCLMETCQQHSTECANCGEIILPYSQVGVLKDNHGKNLVVHMTTSCLTVGGAFHGFWGKGQLLNFMEIEAC
;
A
#
# COMPACT_ATOMS: atom_id res chain seq x y z
N MET A 1 -23.20 -5.15 29.95
CA MET A 1 -21.74 -5.29 30.12
C MET A 1 -21.09 -4.28 29.18
N ASN A 2 -20.64 -3.13 29.68
CA ASN A 2 -19.90 -2.17 28.87
C ASN A 2 -18.47 -2.70 28.72
N ARG A 3 -18.17 -3.21 27.52
CA ARG A 3 -16.80 -3.53 27.13
C ARG A 3 -16.03 -2.20 27.10
N PRO A 4 -14.85 -2.08 27.71
CA PRO A 4 -14.06 -0.86 27.57
C PRO A 4 -13.76 -0.70 26.08
N GLU A 5 -14.19 0.41 25.47
CA GLU A 5 -13.71 0.82 24.16
C GLU A 5 -12.19 0.97 24.30
N VAL A 6 -11.45 0.03 23.71
CA VAL A 6 -10.01 0.20 23.57
C VAL A 6 -9.85 1.36 22.61
N ALA A 7 -9.45 2.52 23.15
CA ALA A 7 -9.15 3.68 22.34
C ALA A 7 -8.03 3.32 21.36
N LEU A 8 -8.38 3.10 20.10
CA LEU A 8 -7.42 2.89 19.04
C LEU A 8 -6.73 4.24 18.81
N SER A 9 -5.40 4.22 18.71
CA SER A 9 -4.61 5.42 18.48
C SER A 9 -3.87 5.29 17.15
N CYS A 10 -3.81 6.40 16.42
CA CYS A 10 -3.10 6.48 15.16
C CYS A 10 -1.61 6.32 15.41
N GLU A 11 -0.99 5.36 14.73
CA GLU A 11 0.45 5.07 14.83
C GLU A 11 1.32 6.27 14.41
N ASP A 12 0.81 7.13 13.52
CA ASP A 12 1.57 8.26 12.97
C ASP A 12 1.47 9.54 13.81
N CYS A 13 0.32 9.83 14.43
CA CYS A 13 0.09 11.11 15.12
C CYS A 13 -0.47 10.98 16.55
N GLY A 14 -0.72 9.77 17.03
CA GLY A 14 -1.24 9.48 18.37
C GLY A 14 -2.70 9.86 18.61
N LYS A 15 -3.38 10.52 17.65
CA LYS A 15 -4.80 10.87 17.77
C LYS A 15 -5.67 9.61 17.84
N SER A 16 -6.81 9.71 18.53
CA SER A 16 -7.78 8.62 18.58
C SER A 16 -8.33 8.31 17.17
N VAL A 17 -8.49 7.02 16.88
CA VAL A 17 -9.12 6.49 15.68
C VAL A 17 -10.44 5.85 16.11
N GLU A 18 -11.55 6.38 15.58
CA GLU A 18 -12.89 5.98 16.01
C GLU A 18 -13.34 4.67 15.37
N THR A 19 -12.88 4.37 14.15
CA THR A 19 -13.34 3.21 13.36
C THR A 19 -12.19 2.50 12.65
N LEU A 20 -12.34 1.18 12.49
CA LEU A 20 -11.49 0.35 11.62
C LEU A 20 -12.37 -0.41 10.62
N PRO A 21 -11.88 -0.65 9.38
CA PRO A 21 -10.64 -0.12 8.84
C PRO A 21 -10.68 1.41 8.67
N THR A 22 -9.52 2.04 8.61
CA THR A 22 -9.46 3.43 8.17
C THR A 22 -9.81 3.46 6.69
N PHE A 23 -10.92 4.11 6.38
CA PHE A 23 -11.42 4.25 5.02
C PHE A 23 -11.11 5.65 4.48
N THR A 24 -10.63 5.71 3.23
CA THR A 24 -10.50 6.97 2.48
C THR A 24 -10.63 6.73 0.97
N SER A 25 -10.79 7.81 0.21
CA SER A 25 -10.67 7.80 -1.25
C SER A 25 -9.58 8.79 -1.69
N PHE A 26 -8.60 8.31 -2.45
CA PHE A 26 -7.52 9.12 -2.98
C PHE A 26 -7.46 8.99 -4.50
N ARG A 27 -7.62 10.12 -5.21
CA ARG A 27 -7.60 10.17 -6.69
C ARG A 27 -8.55 9.15 -7.35
N GLY A 28 -9.73 8.94 -6.75
CA GLY A 28 -10.75 8.02 -7.26
C GLY A 28 -10.56 6.55 -6.87
N GLN A 29 -9.50 6.21 -6.13
CA GLN A 29 -9.28 4.87 -5.60
C GLN A 29 -9.72 4.81 -4.13
N GLU A 30 -10.62 3.89 -3.82
CA GLU A 30 -11.01 3.60 -2.44
C GLU A 30 -9.93 2.77 -1.72
N THR A 31 -9.64 3.11 -0.48
CA THR A 31 -8.66 2.42 0.36
C THR A 31 -9.28 2.04 1.70
N TYR A 32 -9.15 0.76 2.07
CA TYR A 32 -9.60 0.21 3.34
C TYR A 32 -8.37 -0.34 4.06
N LEU A 33 -7.84 0.41 5.03
CA LEU A 33 -6.62 0.04 5.75
C LEU A 33 -6.96 -0.55 7.12
N PHE A 34 -6.74 -1.86 7.28
CA PHE A 34 -6.97 -2.58 8.55
C PHE A 34 -5.76 -2.52 9.49
N HIS A 35 -4.55 -2.47 8.94
CA HIS A 35 -3.30 -2.33 9.68
C HIS A 35 -2.24 -1.73 8.74
N PRO A 36 -1.39 -0.79 9.19
CA PRO A 36 -1.35 -0.16 10.52
C PRO A 36 -2.60 0.66 10.85
N ILE A 37 -2.83 0.93 12.15
CA ILE A 37 -3.93 1.80 12.61
C ILE A 37 -3.51 3.25 12.41
N VAL A 38 -4.05 3.91 11.39
CA VAL A 38 -3.76 5.33 11.09
C VAL A 38 -5.05 6.11 10.94
N CYS A 39 -5.10 7.38 11.36
CA CYS A 39 -6.28 8.20 11.12
C CYS A 39 -6.39 8.58 9.62
N VAL A 40 -7.58 8.96 9.17
CA VAL A 40 -7.83 9.35 7.77
C VAL A 40 -6.89 10.46 7.31
N GLY A 41 -6.57 11.44 8.18
CA GLY A 41 -5.64 12.52 7.87
C GLY A 41 -4.24 12.01 7.54
N CYS A 42 -3.67 11.15 8.40
CA CYS A 42 -2.34 10.56 8.18
C CYS A 42 -2.32 9.60 6.98
N LEU A 43 -3.41 8.85 6.75
CA LEU A 43 -3.53 7.99 5.58
C LEU A 43 -3.54 8.81 4.28
N MET A 44 -4.28 9.91 4.24
CA MET A 44 -4.32 10.81 3.08
C MET A 44 -2.97 11.47 2.82
N GLU A 45 -2.28 11.93 3.86
CA GLU A 45 -0.93 12.49 3.75
C GLU A 45 0.06 11.43 3.24
N THR A 46 -0.03 10.21 3.77
CA THR A 46 0.76 9.06 3.30
C THR A 46 0.51 8.79 1.82
N CYS A 47 -0.74 8.76 1.37
CA CYS A 47 -1.06 8.61 -0.05
C CYS A 47 -0.47 9.76 -0.90
N GLN A 48 -0.52 11.00 -0.43
CA GLN A 48 0.05 12.14 -1.17
C GLN A 48 1.58 12.05 -1.31
N GLN A 49 2.28 11.65 -0.25
CA GLN A 49 3.74 11.66 -0.19
C GLN A 49 4.38 10.40 -0.78
N HIS A 50 3.68 9.27 -0.71
CA HIS A 50 4.29 7.96 -0.91
C HIS A 50 3.60 7.09 -1.96
N SER A 51 2.57 7.58 -2.63
CA SER A 51 2.06 6.88 -3.82
C SER A 51 3.12 6.89 -4.93
N THR A 52 3.16 5.81 -5.71
CA THR A 52 4.05 5.67 -6.87
C THR A 52 3.26 5.35 -8.12
N GLU A 53 3.84 5.61 -9.28
CA GLU A 53 3.28 5.21 -10.56
C GLU A 53 3.58 3.73 -10.83
N CYS A 54 2.60 3.00 -11.36
CA CYS A 54 2.79 1.66 -11.87
C CYS A 54 3.59 1.70 -13.17
N ALA A 55 4.73 1.03 -13.20
CA ALA A 55 5.61 1.02 -14.37
C ALA A 55 5.00 0.38 -15.63
N ASN A 56 3.86 -0.31 -15.51
CA ASN A 56 3.17 -0.93 -16.64
C ASN A 56 1.99 -0.09 -17.17
N CYS A 57 1.05 0.28 -16.30
CA CYS A 57 -0.19 0.95 -16.74
C CYS A 57 -0.19 2.47 -16.54
N GLY A 58 0.81 3.04 -15.85
CA GLY A 58 0.86 4.47 -15.54
C GLY A 58 -0.12 4.93 -14.46
N GLU A 59 -0.96 4.03 -13.94
CA GLU A 59 -1.89 4.35 -12.85
C GLU A 59 -1.19 4.34 -11.50
N ILE A 60 -1.82 4.98 -10.51
CA ILE A 60 -1.24 5.14 -9.19
C ILE A 60 -1.34 3.86 -8.36
N ILE A 61 -0.25 3.52 -7.69
CA ILE A 61 -0.14 2.53 -6.63
C ILE A 61 -0.12 3.28 -5.30
N LEU A 62 -1.12 3.01 -4.46
CA LEU A 62 -1.22 3.59 -3.12
C LEU A 62 -0.29 2.87 -2.14
N PRO A 63 0.18 3.55 -1.09
CA PRO A 63 0.82 2.91 0.05
C PRO A 63 -0.04 1.79 0.65
N TYR A 64 0.64 0.83 1.27
CA TYR A 64 0.13 -0.43 1.82
C TYR A 64 -0.47 -1.40 0.80
N SER A 65 -0.32 -1.14 -0.51
CA SER A 65 -0.76 -2.06 -1.55
C SER A 65 0.20 -3.24 -1.71
N GLN A 66 -0.34 -4.42 -2.01
CA GLN A 66 0.48 -5.51 -2.53
C GLN A 66 0.91 -5.18 -3.97
N VAL A 67 2.17 -5.41 -4.29
CA VAL A 67 2.77 -5.04 -5.57
C VAL A 67 3.62 -6.14 -6.15
N GLY A 68 3.67 -6.18 -7.48
CA GLY A 68 4.65 -6.94 -8.25
C GLY A 68 5.88 -6.08 -8.50
N VAL A 69 6.99 -6.72 -8.83
CA VAL A 69 8.26 -6.03 -9.06
C VAL A 69 8.91 -6.53 -10.35
N LEU A 70 9.25 -5.58 -11.21
CA LEU A 70 10.06 -5.75 -12.40
C LEU A 70 11.49 -5.32 -12.11
N LYS A 71 12.46 -5.86 -12.85
CA LYS A 71 13.82 -5.30 -12.93
C LYS A 71 14.01 -4.67 -14.29
N ASP A 72 14.48 -3.42 -14.32
CA ASP A 72 14.86 -2.78 -15.58
C ASP A 72 16.19 -3.35 -16.12
N ASN A 73 16.62 -2.85 -17.28
CA ASN A 73 17.87 -3.29 -17.93
C ASN A 73 19.14 -2.97 -17.12
N HIS A 74 19.02 -2.19 -16.04
CA HIS A 74 20.10 -1.86 -15.11
C HIS A 74 19.93 -2.56 -13.75
N GLY A 75 18.96 -3.46 -13.63
CA GLY A 75 18.68 -4.22 -12.41
C GLY A 75 17.91 -3.42 -11.34
N LYS A 76 17.39 -2.24 -11.66
CA LYS A 76 16.59 -1.43 -10.73
C LYS A 76 15.17 -1.99 -10.64
N ASN A 77 14.68 -2.06 -9.40
CA ASN A 77 13.30 -2.47 -9.12
C ASN A 77 12.30 -1.40 -9.60
N LEU A 78 11.35 -1.83 -10.43
CA LEU A 78 10.18 -1.08 -10.87
C LEU A 78 8.94 -1.73 -10.27
N VAL A 79 8.00 -0.93 -9.78
CA VAL A 79 6.83 -1.42 -9.04
C VAL A 79 5.61 -1.45 -9.97
N VAL A 80 4.83 -2.53 -9.91
CA VAL A 80 3.59 -2.67 -10.70
C VAL A 80 2.44 -3.18 -9.84
N HIS A 81 1.20 -2.89 -10.28
CA HIS A 81 0.00 -3.41 -9.61
C HIS A 81 -0.07 -4.94 -9.67
N MET A 82 -0.65 -5.54 -8.64
CA MET A 82 -1.05 -6.96 -8.62
C MET A 82 -2.49 -7.14 -9.13
N THR A 83 -2.79 -6.64 -10.33
CA THR A 83 -4.10 -6.82 -10.98
C THR A 83 -3.96 -7.68 -12.23
N THR A 84 -5.05 -8.25 -12.75
CA THR A 84 -5.02 -9.05 -14.00
C THR A 84 -4.37 -8.33 -15.18
N SER A 85 -4.52 -7.00 -15.24
CA SER A 85 -3.90 -6.16 -16.29
C SER A 85 -2.38 -5.98 -16.16
N CYS A 86 -1.83 -6.20 -14.95
CA CYS A 86 -0.41 -5.98 -14.63
C CYS A 86 0.29 -7.26 -14.12
N LEU A 87 -0.44 -8.36 -13.90
CA LEU A 87 0.11 -9.57 -13.30
C LEU A 87 1.14 -10.27 -14.21
N THR A 88 0.91 -10.22 -15.52
CA THR A 88 1.81 -10.82 -16.53
C THR A 88 3.20 -10.16 -16.54
N VAL A 89 3.29 -8.92 -16.07
CA VAL A 89 4.53 -8.18 -15.89
C VAL A 89 5.01 -8.18 -14.44
N GLY A 90 4.15 -8.37 -13.45
CA GLY A 90 4.56 -8.46 -12.03
C GLY A 90 5.57 -9.55 -11.70
N GLY A 91 5.72 -10.56 -12.57
CA GLY A 91 6.81 -11.53 -12.54
C GLY A 91 6.89 -12.38 -11.26
N ALA A 92 8.06 -13.00 -11.07
CA ALA A 92 8.47 -13.80 -9.91
C ALA A 92 8.60 -13.01 -8.59
N PHE A 93 8.57 -11.68 -8.65
CA PHE A 93 8.94 -10.81 -7.54
C PHE A 93 7.74 -10.04 -7.01
N HIS A 94 7.53 -10.06 -5.70
CA HIS A 94 6.41 -9.37 -5.06
C HIS A 94 6.78 -8.82 -3.69
N GLY A 95 5.99 -7.87 -3.22
CA GLY A 95 6.11 -7.30 -1.89
C GLY A 95 4.93 -6.39 -1.56
N PHE A 96 5.14 -5.55 -0.56
CA PHE A 96 4.20 -4.49 -0.17
C PHE A 96 4.83 -3.13 -0.41
N TRP A 97 4.08 -2.24 -1.05
CA TRP A 97 4.49 -0.85 -1.17
C TRP A 97 4.17 -0.12 0.13
N GLY A 98 5.17 0.19 0.94
CA GLY A 98 4.98 0.93 2.20
C GLY A 98 4.93 2.45 1.98
N LYS A 99 5.54 3.20 2.90
CA LYS A 99 5.74 4.65 2.79
C LYS A 99 6.91 5.01 1.86
N GLY A 100 6.75 4.72 0.56
CA GLY A 100 7.74 5.05 -0.47
C GLY A 100 8.89 4.04 -0.60
N GLN A 101 8.74 2.88 0.02
CA GLN A 101 9.72 1.80 -0.04
C GLN A 101 9.03 0.45 -0.21
N LEU A 102 9.72 -0.46 -0.89
CA LEU A 102 9.29 -1.84 -1.05
C LEU A 102 9.63 -2.65 0.20
N LEU A 103 8.62 -3.26 0.81
CA LEU A 103 8.72 -4.05 2.03
C LEU A 103 8.37 -5.51 1.76
N ASN A 104 8.88 -6.42 2.60
CA ASN A 104 8.64 -7.87 2.51
C ASN A 104 8.85 -8.41 1.09
N PHE A 105 9.92 -7.94 0.44
CA PHE A 105 10.27 -8.34 -0.91
C PHE A 105 10.63 -9.83 -0.94
N MET A 106 9.95 -10.57 -1.79
CA MET A 106 10.20 -11.98 -2.03
C MET A 106 10.39 -12.24 -3.52
N GLU A 107 11.35 -13.10 -3.81
CA GLU A 107 11.60 -13.69 -5.13
C GLU A 107 11.12 -15.14 -5.07
N ILE A 108 10.08 -15.45 -5.85
CA ILE A 108 9.62 -16.82 -6.05
C ILE A 108 9.89 -17.16 -7.51
N GLU A 109 10.84 -18.05 -7.75
CA GLU A 109 11.04 -18.65 -9.06
C GLU A 109 9.77 -19.45 -9.43
N ALA A 110 8.91 -18.84 -10.24
CA ALA A 110 7.75 -19.51 -10.79
C ALA A 110 8.19 -20.28 -12.05
N CYS A 111 8.32 -21.60 -11.91
CA CYS A 111 8.57 -22.54 -13.00
C CYS A 111 7.32 -22.76 -13.87
#